data_AF-A0A101N9Z0-F1
#
_entry.id   AF-A0A101N9Z0-F1
#
_cell.length_a   1.000
_cell.length_b   1.000
_cell.length_c   1.000
_cell.angle_alpha   90.00
_cell.angle_beta   90.00
_cell.angle_gamma   90.00
#
_symmetry.space_group_name_H-M   'P 1'
#
loop_
_entity.id
_entity.type
_entity.pdbx_description
1 polymer ?
#
loop_
_entity_poly.entity_id
_entity_poly.type
_entity_poly.pdbx_seq_one_letter_code
_entity_poly.pdbx_strand_id
1 'polypeptide(L)'
;MSEWSVTEPRKLTFDEPVRELHVRIVNGTVNVVGTDEGSARLEVSEIEGPPLVVTQEGGTLTVAYEDLPWKGFLKWLDRKGWRRSAVVSLAVPADTRVEVGVVSAAAVVSGVRGPSEVKGVNGDTTLVGLSGPVRADTVSGNLEAQAVTGDLRFNSVSGDLTVVEGSGPSVRADSVSGSMIVDLDPEGPTDVRLTSVSGEIAIRLPQPADAEVEANTASGTISNAFDGLRVRGQWGAHKVTGRLGAGTGKLRATTVSGSIALLRRPPREDEEETWETDPFAKDGDTGAGPAHATDPVDGGHGTSGDNSLSGQDGAPTPADDPTDARANDPTRGPADGTTDKKVL
;
A
#
# COMPACT_ATOMS: atom_id res chain seq x y z
N MET A 1 30.18 -7.02 -9.88
CA MET A 1 29.78 -6.36 -8.63
C MET A 1 30.05 -4.89 -8.79
N SER A 2 29.00 -4.10 -8.73
CA SER A 2 29.07 -2.63 -8.77
C SER A 2 28.70 -2.11 -7.39
N GLU A 3 29.43 -1.11 -6.90
CA GLU A 3 29.22 -0.53 -5.56
C GLU A 3 29.27 1.00 -5.65
N TRP A 4 28.37 1.65 -4.93
CA TRP A 4 28.29 3.10 -4.81
C TRP A 4 28.13 3.48 -3.35
N SER A 5 28.95 4.42 -2.89
CA SER A 5 28.73 5.13 -1.63
C SER A 5 27.96 6.42 -1.92
N VAL A 6 26.83 6.60 -1.26
CA VAL A 6 25.93 7.76 -1.41
C VAL A 6 25.98 8.57 -0.13
N THR A 7 26.56 9.77 -0.20
CA THR A 7 26.70 10.73 0.92
C THR A 7 25.86 11.99 0.74
N GLU A 8 25.32 12.19 -0.45
CA GLU A 8 24.51 13.35 -0.85
C GLU A 8 23.37 12.87 -1.77
N PRO A 9 22.31 13.67 -1.97
CA PRO A 9 21.21 13.29 -2.85
C PRO A 9 21.70 12.87 -4.24
N ARG A 10 21.23 11.72 -4.71
CA ARG A 10 21.77 11.06 -5.91
C ARG A 10 20.72 10.20 -6.60
N LYS A 11 20.80 10.17 -7.93
CA LYS A 11 20.05 9.23 -8.78
C LYS A 11 21.00 8.21 -9.39
N LEU A 12 20.62 6.95 -9.35
CA LEU A 12 21.34 5.82 -9.94
C LEU A 12 20.38 5.05 -10.85
N THR A 13 20.88 4.60 -11.99
CA THR A 13 20.17 3.72 -12.92
C THR A 13 21.00 2.46 -13.09
N PHE A 14 20.34 1.30 -13.14
CA PHE A 14 20.98 0.00 -13.22
C PHE A 14 20.62 -0.66 -14.54
N ASP A 15 21.61 -0.81 -15.41
CA ASP A 15 21.44 -1.42 -16.74
C ASP A 15 21.35 -2.94 -16.65
N GLU A 16 22.00 -3.56 -15.66
CA GLU A 16 21.88 -4.99 -15.38
C GLU A 16 20.51 -5.30 -14.73
N PRO A 17 19.83 -6.39 -15.14
CA PRO A 17 18.53 -6.76 -14.58
C PRO A 17 18.56 -6.93 -13.06
N VAL A 18 17.63 -6.27 -12.36
CA VAL A 18 17.38 -6.47 -10.93
C VAL A 18 16.23 -7.46 -10.76
N ARG A 19 16.51 -8.58 -10.09
CA ARG A 19 15.53 -9.63 -9.77
C ARG A 19 15.18 -9.67 -8.29
N GLU A 20 16.07 -9.14 -7.47
CA GLU A 20 15.91 -9.07 -6.03
C GLU A 20 16.35 -7.70 -5.52
N LEU A 21 15.52 -7.08 -4.70
CA LEU A 21 15.76 -5.78 -4.08
C LEU A 21 15.78 -5.94 -2.56
N HIS A 22 16.82 -5.41 -1.94
CA HIS A 22 17.04 -5.45 -0.51
C HIS A 22 17.30 -4.04 0.01
N VAL A 23 16.42 -3.51 0.86
CA VAL A 23 16.53 -2.15 1.39
C VAL A 23 16.53 -2.18 2.91
N ARG A 24 17.49 -1.49 3.55
CA ARG A 24 17.48 -1.28 5.00
C ARG A 24 17.73 0.17 5.37
N ILE A 25 16.72 0.82 5.96
CA ILE A 25 16.77 2.23 6.33
C ILE A 25 16.37 2.43 7.80
N VAL A 26 16.98 3.44 8.41
CA VAL A 26 16.76 3.86 9.79
C VAL A 26 16.41 5.34 9.76
N ASN A 27 15.22 5.68 10.24
CA ASN A 27 14.57 6.98 10.06
C ASN A 27 14.40 7.41 8.60
N GLY A 28 13.39 8.24 8.33
CA GLY A 28 13.06 8.68 6.97
C GLY A 28 12.02 7.78 6.30
N THR A 29 12.19 7.47 5.01
CA THR A 29 11.17 6.78 4.20
C THR A 29 11.79 5.91 3.12
N VAL A 30 11.19 4.75 2.88
CA VAL A 30 11.47 3.87 1.74
C VAL A 30 10.23 3.78 0.87
N ASN A 31 10.35 4.17 -0.40
CA ASN A 31 9.31 3.99 -1.42
C ASN A 31 9.81 2.99 -2.46
N VAL A 32 9.04 1.94 -2.72
CA VAL A 32 9.31 0.95 -3.77
C VAL A 32 8.10 0.89 -4.69
N VAL A 33 8.35 1.05 -5.98
CA VAL A 33 7.34 1.00 -7.03
C VAL A 33 7.75 -0.07 -8.04
N GLY A 34 6.89 -1.08 -8.21
CA GLY A 34 6.97 -2.01 -9.31
C GLY A 34 6.52 -1.35 -10.61
N THR A 35 7.30 -1.53 -11.67
CA THR A 35 7.07 -0.93 -12.99
C THR A 35 7.19 -2.00 -14.07
N ASP A 36 6.58 -1.77 -15.23
CA ASP A 36 6.76 -2.64 -16.40
C ASP A 36 8.06 -2.34 -17.17
N GLU A 37 8.87 -1.39 -16.68
CA GLU A 37 10.19 -1.10 -17.24
C GLU A 37 11.22 -2.16 -16.81
N GLY A 38 12.14 -2.49 -17.72
CA GLY A 38 13.15 -3.54 -17.47
C GLY A 38 14.34 -3.11 -16.60
N SER A 39 14.59 -1.81 -16.47
CA SER A 39 15.72 -1.25 -15.71
C SER A 39 15.28 -0.73 -14.36
N ALA A 40 16.06 -1.00 -13.31
CA ALA A 40 15.83 -0.42 -12.00
C ALA A 40 16.40 1.01 -11.89
N ARG A 41 15.76 1.85 -11.09
CA ARG A 41 16.23 3.19 -10.74
C ARG A 41 16.14 3.41 -9.24
N LEU A 42 17.11 4.13 -8.71
CA LEU A 42 17.19 4.52 -7.31
C LEU A 42 17.38 6.03 -7.22
N GLU A 43 16.57 6.68 -6.40
CA GLU A 43 16.71 8.07 -6.01
C GLU A 43 16.85 8.14 -4.49
N VAL A 44 17.99 8.67 -4.03
CA VAL A 44 18.16 9.13 -2.66
C VAL A 44 17.96 10.64 -2.69
N SER A 45 16.83 11.12 -2.20
CA SER A 45 16.48 12.55 -2.25
C SER A 45 16.96 13.32 -1.02
N GLU A 46 17.08 12.64 0.10
CA GLU A 46 17.59 13.18 1.36
C GLU A 46 18.47 12.12 2.04
N ILE A 47 19.58 12.56 2.59
CA ILE A 47 20.44 11.74 3.44
C ILE A 47 21.10 12.62 4.49
N GLU A 48 20.99 12.21 5.76
CA GLU A 48 21.73 12.76 6.88
C GLU A 48 22.47 11.62 7.58
N GLY A 49 23.72 11.87 7.97
CA GLY A 49 24.54 10.90 8.71
C GLY A 49 25.47 10.05 7.83
N PRO A 50 25.73 8.79 8.19
CA PRO A 50 26.62 7.89 7.44
C PRO A 50 26.13 7.63 6.00
N PRO A 51 27.04 7.29 5.07
CA PRO A 51 26.66 6.98 3.70
C PRO A 51 25.74 5.76 3.61
N LEU A 52 24.85 5.79 2.62
CA LEU A 52 24.20 4.57 2.13
C LEU A 52 25.15 3.87 1.16
N VAL A 53 25.34 2.57 1.37
CA VAL A 53 26.05 1.67 0.47
C VAL A 53 25.02 1.01 -0.43
N VAL A 54 25.18 1.23 -1.73
CA VAL A 54 24.37 0.62 -2.78
C VAL A 54 25.24 -0.40 -3.49
N THR A 55 24.81 -1.66 -3.56
CA THR A 55 25.53 -2.72 -4.28
C THR A 55 24.64 -3.42 -5.28
N GLN A 56 25.20 -3.80 -6.41
CA GLN A 56 24.56 -4.68 -7.38
C GLN A 56 25.47 -5.88 -7.68
N GLU A 57 24.98 -7.07 -7.36
CA GLU A 57 25.67 -8.33 -7.60
C GLU A 57 24.68 -9.44 -7.92
N GLY A 58 24.90 -10.19 -9.00
CA GLY A 58 24.10 -11.38 -9.31
C GLY A 58 22.61 -11.12 -9.60
N GLY A 59 22.22 -9.88 -9.91
CA GLY A 59 20.83 -9.45 -10.06
C GLY A 59 20.15 -9.02 -8.75
N THR A 60 20.90 -8.98 -7.64
CA THR A 60 20.44 -8.45 -6.36
C THR A 60 20.93 -7.02 -6.19
N LEU A 61 20.01 -6.09 -5.96
CA LEU A 61 20.28 -4.70 -5.61
C LEU A 61 20.11 -4.52 -4.10
N THR A 62 21.16 -4.10 -3.40
CA THR A 62 21.10 -3.80 -1.96
C THR A 62 21.29 -2.31 -1.72
N VAL A 63 20.46 -1.72 -0.85
CA VAL A 63 20.58 -0.32 -0.37
C VAL A 63 20.52 -0.34 1.15
N ALA A 64 21.64 -0.10 1.83
CA ALA A 64 21.71 -0.15 3.29
C ALA A 64 22.84 0.74 3.84
N TYR A 65 22.84 1.00 5.15
CA TYR A 65 24.01 1.57 5.81
C TYR A 65 25.13 0.52 5.95
N GLU A 66 26.39 0.96 5.88
CA GLU A 66 27.59 0.11 5.96
C GLU A 66 27.63 -0.76 7.23
N ASP A 67 27.12 -0.24 8.34
CA ASP A 67 27.11 -0.88 9.65
C ASP A 67 25.91 -1.82 9.89
N LEU A 68 25.05 -2.03 8.88
CA LEU A 68 23.90 -2.94 8.93
C LEU A 68 24.09 -4.16 8.02
N PRO A 69 25.02 -5.08 8.35
CA PRO A 69 25.17 -6.32 7.60
C PRO A 69 23.94 -7.23 7.76
N TRP A 70 23.68 -8.06 6.75
CA TRP A 70 22.52 -8.98 6.69
C TRP A 70 22.35 -9.90 7.90
N LYS A 71 23.44 -10.25 8.57
CA LYS A 71 23.44 -11.13 9.73
C LYS A 71 23.29 -10.32 11.02
N GLY A 72 22.04 -10.16 11.48
CA GLY A 72 21.71 -9.90 12.88
C GLY A 72 21.16 -8.50 13.19
N PHE A 73 19.94 -8.47 13.72
CA PHE A 73 19.26 -7.25 14.23
C PHE A 73 19.80 -6.73 15.58
N LEU A 74 20.67 -7.49 16.26
CA LEU A 74 21.14 -7.18 17.63
C LEU A 74 22.23 -6.10 17.71
N LYS A 75 22.84 -5.69 16.59
CA LYS A 75 23.88 -4.63 16.59
C LYS A 75 23.32 -3.20 16.52
N TRP A 76 22.01 -3.04 16.65
CA TRP A 76 21.37 -1.72 16.59
C TRP A 76 21.44 -0.93 17.91
N LEU A 77 22.11 -1.44 18.96
CA LEU A 77 22.18 -0.79 20.27
C LEU A 77 23.32 0.24 20.43
N ASP A 78 24.02 0.62 19.36
CA ASP A 78 25.20 1.48 19.50
C ASP A 78 24.82 2.97 19.59
N ARG A 79 25.11 3.57 20.76
CA ARG A 79 24.72 4.92 21.20
C ARG A 79 25.46 6.07 20.47
N LYS A 80 26.09 5.81 19.33
CA LYS A 80 27.09 6.74 18.73
C LYS A 80 26.78 7.29 17.34
N GLY A 81 25.54 7.21 16.85
CA GLY A 81 25.13 7.82 15.57
C GLY A 81 23.73 8.39 15.61
N TRP A 82 23.55 9.54 16.26
CA TRP A 82 22.22 10.07 16.63
C TRP A 82 21.46 10.88 15.58
N ARG A 83 21.93 10.97 14.34
CA ARG A 83 21.11 11.46 13.22
C ARG A 83 21.50 10.73 11.95
N ARG A 84 20.88 9.57 11.73
CA ARG A 84 20.83 8.96 10.40
C ARG A 84 19.39 8.99 9.93
N SER A 85 19.18 9.46 8.71
CA SER A 85 17.87 9.50 8.04
C SER A 85 18.13 9.44 6.55
N ALA A 86 17.27 8.75 5.82
CA ALA A 86 17.30 8.79 4.37
C ALA A 86 15.90 8.68 3.78
N VAL A 87 15.68 9.38 2.68
CA VAL A 87 14.50 9.21 1.83
C VAL A 87 14.94 8.55 0.55
N VAL A 88 14.49 7.31 0.38
CA VAL A 88 14.91 6.41 -0.69
C VAL A 88 13.70 6.02 -1.52
N SER A 89 13.75 6.26 -2.82
CA SER A 89 12.72 5.85 -3.77
C SER A 89 13.32 4.93 -4.84
N LEU A 90 12.71 3.76 -5.05
CA LEU A 90 13.14 2.79 -6.03
C LEU A 90 12.01 2.45 -7.00
N ALA A 91 12.32 2.50 -8.29
CA ALA A 91 11.52 1.88 -9.34
C ALA A 91 12.21 0.58 -9.75
N VAL A 92 11.52 -0.55 -9.66
CA VAL A 92 12.05 -1.87 -10.02
C VAL A 92 11.10 -2.58 -11.00
N PRO A 93 11.57 -3.57 -11.78
CA PRO A 93 10.68 -4.43 -12.54
C PRO A 93 9.62 -5.06 -11.62
N ALA A 94 8.36 -5.09 -12.03
CA ALA A 94 7.25 -5.51 -11.17
C ALA A 94 7.40 -6.94 -10.60
N ASP A 95 8.08 -7.85 -11.32
CA ASP A 95 8.32 -9.22 -10.88
C ASP A 95 9.49 -9.37 -9.88
N THR A 96 10.10 -8.26 -9.45
CA THR A 96 11.20 -8.25 -8.48
C THR A 96 10.77 -8.80 -7.13
N ARG A 97 11.61 -9.65 -6.53
CA ARG A 97 11.48 -10.01 -5.11
C ARG A 97 11.95 -8.85 -4.24
N VAL A 98 11.10 -8.35 -3.35
CA VAL A 98 11.38 -7.16 -2.54
C VAL A 98 11.50 -7.55 -1.06
N GLU A 99 12.62 -7.18 -0.42
CA GLU A 99 12.78 -7.21 1.04
C GLU A 99 13.10 -5.80 1.56
N VAL A 100 12.23 -5.27 2.42
CA VAL A 100 12.39 -3.95 3.03
C VAL A 100 12.47 -4.09 4.55
N GLY A 101 13.56 -3.63 5.14
CA GLY A 101 13.73 -3.52 6.59
C GLY A 101 13.77 -2.06 7.02
N VAL A 102 12.86 -1.64 7.89
CA VAL A 102 12.79 -0.26 8.36
C VAL A 102 12.77 -0.17 9.88
N VAL A 103 13.54 0.76 10.44
CA VAL A 103 13.47 1.11 11.86
C VAL A 103 13.19 2.60 12.00
N SER A 104 12.06 2.93 12.63
CA SER A 104 11.58 4.31 12.78
C SER A 104 11.46 5.06 11.44
N ALA A 105 11.26 4.34 10.33
CA ALA A 105 11.09 4.86 8.98
C ALA A 105 9.82 4.27 8.37
N ALA A 106 9.11 5.06 7.56
CA ALA A 106 7.94 4.58 6.83
C ALA A 106 8.37 3.73 5.62
N ALA A 107 7.56 2.74 5.25
CA ALA A 107 7.76 1.93 4.06
C ALA A 107 6.51 1.93 3.19
N VAL A 108 6.65 2.30 1.92
CA VAL A 108 5.60 2.19 0.91
C VAL A 108 6.08 1.22 -0.16
N VAL A 109 5.32 0.15 -0.41
CA VAL A 109 5.57 -0.79 -1.51
C VAL A 109 4.33 -0.83 -2.38
N SER A 110 4.50 -0.64 -3.68
CA SER A 110 3.38 -0.57 -4.62
C SER A 110 3.65 -1.27 -5.93
N GLY A 111 2.62 -1.86 -6.54
CA GLY A 111 2.68 -2.42 -7.91
C GLY A 111 3.62 -3.61 -8.09
N VAL A 112 3.98 -4.30 -7.01
CA VAL A 112 4.90 -5.46 -7.06
C VAL A 112 4.12 -6.76 -7.29
N ARG A 113 4.51 -7.51 -8.32
CA ARG A 113 4.01 -8.85 -8.68
C ARG A 113 4.86 -9.96 -8.07
N GLY A 114 6.13 -9.69 -7.78
CA GLY A 114 7.02 -10.62 -7.08
C GLY A 114 6.72 -10.75 -5.57
N PRO A 115 7.37 -11.72 -4.87
CA PRO A 115 7.24 -11.86 -3.43
C PRO A 115 7.76 -10.61 -2.70
N SER A 116 7.01 -10.15 -1.69
CA SER A 116 7.34 -8.96 -0.92
C SER A 116 7.42 -9.28 0.58
N GLU A 117 8.52 -8.91 1.22
CA GLU A 117 8.75 -9.06 2.65
C GLU A 117 9.09 -7.70 3.28
N VAL A 118 8.30 -7.25 4.25
CA VAL A 118 8.53 -6.00 4.97
C VAL A 118 8.71 -6.27 6.46
N LYS A 119 9.80 -5.76 7.04
CA LYS A 119 10.13 -5.87 8.46
C LYS A 119 10.24 -4.49 9.07
N GLY A 120 9.26 -4.12 9.89
CA GLY A 120 9.19 -2.84 10.60
C GLY A 120 9.39 -2.97 12.10
N VAL A 121 9.79 -1.88 12.76
CA VAL A 121 9.80 -1.80 14.23
C VAL A 121 8.82 -0.74 14.71
N ASN A 122 9.00 0.52 14.33
CA ASN A 122 8.17 1.65 14.79
C ASN A 122 7.61 2.51 13.65
N GLY A 123 7.89 2.16 12.39
CA GLY A 123 7.43 2.92 11.25
C GLY A 123 6.28 2.22 10.55
N ASP A 124 5.33 3.01 10.06
CA ASP A 124 4.15 2.50 9.37
C ASP A 124 4.52 1.95 7.99
N THR A 125 3.76 0.95 7.56
CA THR A 125 3.93 0.30 6.27
C THR A 125 2.63 0.42 5.47
N THR A 126 2.76 0.83 4.21
CA THR A 126 1.66 0.89 3.25
C THR A 126 1.98 0.00 2.06
N LEU A 127 1.08 -0.93 1.75
CA LEU A 127 1.20 -1.87 0.63
C LEU A 127 0.04 -1.65 -0.33
N VAL A 128 0.32 -1.33 -1.60
CA VAL A 128 -0.72 -0.97 -2.58
C VAL A 128 -0.60 -1.77 -3.87
N GLY A 129 -1.61 -2.57 -4.21
CA GLY A 129 -1.66 -3.28 -5.50
C GLY A 129 -0.60 -4.38 -5.62
N LEU A 130 -0.42 -5.18 -4.56
CA LEU A 130 0.54 -6.29 -4.55
C LEU A 130 -0.18 -7.59 -4.93
N SER A 131 0.37 -8.33 -5.90
CA SER A 131 -0.22 -9.60 -6.38
C SER A 131 0.62 -10.84 -6.05
N GLY A 132 1.91 -10.67 -5.74
CA GLY A 132 2.74 -11.74 -5.22
C GLY A 132 2.46 -12.04 -3.74
N PRO A 133 3.04 -13.11 -3.17
CA PRO A 133 2.97 -13.38 -1.74
C PRO A 133 3.59 -12.25 -0.92
N VAL A 134 2.87 -11.82 0.12
CA VAL A 134 3.23 -10.71 1.01
C VAL A 134 3.43 -11.22 2.43
N ARG A 135 4.57 -10.88 3.02
CA ARG A 135 4.84 -11.06 4.45
C ARG A 135 5.20 -9.72 5.08
N ALA A 136 4.50 -9.34 6.13
CA ALA A 136 4.79 -8.15 6.91
C ALA A 136 4.94 -8.50 8.40
N ASP A 137 6.11 -8.20 8.96
CA ASP A 137 6.42 -8.37 10.37
C ASP A 137 6.68 -6.98 10.99
N THR A 138 5.94 -6.60 12.02
CA THR A 138 6.11 -5.32 12.72
C THR A 138 6.14 -5.50 14.24
N VAL A 139 6.66 -4.52 14.96
CA VAL A 139 6.53 -4.46 16.43
C VAL A 139 5.38 -3.53 16.79
N SER A 140 5.49 -2.25 16.42
CA SER A 140 4.56 -1.19 16.81
C SER A 140 4.03 -0.36 15.64
N GLY A 141 4.62 -0.47 14.44
CA GLY A 141 4.17 0.25 13.25
C GLY A 141 2.91 -0.39 12.67
N ASN A 142 1.99 0.43 12.16
CA ASN A 142 0.75 -0.04 11.55
C ASN A 142 0.99 -0.56 10.14
N LEU A 143 0.14 -1.49 9.70
CA LEU A 143 0.11 -1.96 8.31
C LEU A 143 -1.21 -1.58 7.65
N GLU A 144 -1.12 -0.81 6.58
CA GLU A 144 -2.22 -0.58 5.64
C GLU A 144 -1.95 -1.35 4.34
N ALA A 145 -2.87 -2.23 3.96
CA ALA A 145 -2.77 -3.04 2.76
C ALA A 145 -4.00 -2.82 1.88
N GLN A 146 -3.81 -2.21 0.72
CA GLN A 146 -4.87 -1.91 -0.26
C GLN A 146 -4.68 -2.74 -1.53
N ALA A 147 -5.77 -3.32 -2.04
CA ALA A 147 -5.78 -4.06 -3.30
C ALA A 147 -4.71 -5.17 -3.34
N VAL A 148 -4.54 -5.90 -2.24
CA VAL A 148 -3.62 -7.04 -2.16
C VAL A 148 -4.35 -8.30 -2.62
N THR A 149 -3.91 -8.83 -3.76
CA THR A 149 -4.51 -9.99 -4.44
C THR A 149 -3.70 -11.28 -4.24
N GLY A 150 -2.49 -11.18 -3.67
CA GLY A 150 -1.66 -12.32 -3.27
C GLY A 150 -1.96 -12.82 -1.85
N ASP A 151 -1.25 -13.87 -1.42
CA ASP A 151 -1.28 -14.33 -0.03
C ASP A 151 -0.77 -13.23 0.90
N LEU A 152 -1.54 -12.85 1.92
CA LEU A 152 -1.11 -11.88 2.94
C LEU A 152 -0.84 -12.58 4.27
N ARG A 153 0.38 -12.40 4.80
CA ARG A 153 0.73 -12.75 6.17
C ARG A 153 1.20 -11.52 6.94
N PHE A 154 0.53 -11.25 8.06
CA PHE A 154 0.87 -10.16 8.97
C PHE A 154 1.13 -10.67 10.38
N ASN A 155 2.24 -10.24 10.97
CA ASN A 155 2.60 -10.56 12.34
C ASN A 155 2.97 -9.25 13.06
N SER A 156 2.38 -9.02 14.23
CA SER A 156 2.59 -7.78 15.00
C SER A 156 2.61 -8.03 16.50
N VAL A 157 3.20 -7.11 17.26
CA VAL A 157 3.00 -7.04 18.71
C VAL A 157 1.83 -6.10 19.01
N SER A 158 1.93 -4.84 18.60
CA SER A 158 0.94 -3.81 18.91
C SER A 158 0.51 -2.92 17.75
N GLY A 159 1.12 -3.05 16.57
CA GLY A 159 0.67 -2.35 15.37
C GLY A 159 -0.66 -2.90 14.84
N ASP A 160 -1.50 -1.98 14.36
CA ASP A 160 -2.80 -2.28 13.78
C ASP A 160 -2.68 -2.79 12.34
N LEU A 161 -3.65 -3.57 11.90
CA LEU A 161 -3.80 -4.02 10.52
C LEU A 161 -5.08 -3.45 9.92
N THR A 162 -4.93 -2.77 8.79
CA THR A 162 -6.06 -2.39 7.93
C THR A 162 -5.86 -3.01 6.56
N VAL A 163 -6.81 -3.83 6.12
CA VAL A 163 -6.88 -4.37 4.77
C VAL A 163 -8.10 -3.79 4.06
N VAL A 164 -7.89 -3.21 2.88
CA VAL A 164 -8.94 -2.66 2.02
C VAL A 164 -8.88 -3.37 0.68
N GLU A 165 -10.03 -3.91 0.25
CA GLU A 165 -10.14 -4.64 -1.04
C GLU A 165 -9.14 -5.81 -1.15
N GLY A 166 -8.96 -6.56 -0.07
CA GLY A 166 -8.18 -7.79 -0.10
C GLY A 166 -8.91 -8.89 -0.86
N SER A 167 -8.29 -9.47 -1.89
CA SER A 167 -8.93 -10.49 -2.73
C SER A 167 -8.10 -11.77 -2.88
N GLY A 168 -6.97 -11.87 -2.16
CA GLY A 168 -6.09 -13.03 -2.22
C GLY A 168 -6.70 -14.32 -1.66
N PRO A 169 -6.09 -15.48 -2.00
CA PRO A 169 -6.57 -16.78 -1.58
C PRO A 169 -6.32 -17.06 -0.10
N SER A 170 -5.45 -16.30 0.56
CA SER A 170 -5.25 -16.38 2.01
C SER A 170 -4.90 -15.04 2.65
N VAL A 171 -5.53 -14.79 3.81
CA VAL A 171 -5.19 -13.67 4.70
C VAL A 171 -4.97 -14.23 6.10
N ARG A 172 -3.73 -14.15 6.58
CA ARG A 172 -3.36 -14.60 7.93
C ARG A 172 -2.76 -13.45 8.72
N ALA A 173 -3.34 -13.13 9.86
CA ALA A 173 -2.86 -12.07 10.73
C ALA A 173 -2.80 -12.55 12.18
N ASP A 174 -1.67 -12.32 12.83
CA ASP A 174 -1.46 -12.60 14.25
C ASP A 174 -0.94 -11.32 14.94
N SER A 175 -1.62 -10.87 16.00
CA SER A 175 -1.22 -9.72 16.82
C SER A 175 -1.38 -10.02 18.30
N VAL A 176 -0.71 -9.26 19.17
CA VAL A 176 -0.97 -9.33 20.62
C VAL A 176 -2.06 -8.35 20.99
N SER A 177 -1.88 -7.06 20.68
CA SER A 177 -2.81 -6.01 21.09
C SER A 177 -3.35 -5.13 19.97
N GLY A 178 -2.78 -5.21 18.76
CA GLY A 178 -3.24 -4.41 17.62
C GLY A 178 -4.63 -4.84 17.13
N SER A 179 -5.41 -3.86 16.69
CA SER A 179 -6.72 -4.06 16.07
C SER A 179 -6.55 -4.50 14.62
N MET A 180 -7.51 -5.29 14.13
CA MET A 180 -7.52 -5.78 12.75
C MET A 180 -8.83 -5.42 12.08
N ILE A 181 -8.77 -4.59 11.06
CA ILE A 181 -9.89 -4.27 10.17
C ILE A 181 -9.58 -4.89 8.83
N VAL A 182 -10.40 -5.85 8.40
CA VAL A 182 -10.16 -6.61 7.17
C VAL A 182 -11.39 -6.52 6.28
N ASP A 183 -11.31 -5.72 5.22
CA ASP A 183 -12.31 -5.67 4.16
C ASP A 183 -11.86 -6.52 2.97
N LEU A 184 -12.62 -7.57 2.69
CA LEU A 184 -12.32 -8.53 1.64
C LEU A 184 -13.31 -8.42 0.51
N ASP A 185 -12.81 -8.70 -0.70
CA ASP A 185 -13.58 -8.78 -1.94
C ASP A 185 -13.05 -9.92 -2.83
N PRO A 186 -13.09 -11.17 -2.37
CA PRO A 186 -12.47 -12.27 -3.09
C PRO A 186 -13.34 -12.73 -4.27
N GLU A 187 -12.69 -13.05 -5.40
CA GLU A 187 -13.36 -13.66 -6.56
C GLU A 187 -13.59 -15.17 -6.39
N GLY A 188 -13.00 -15.78 -5.36
CA GLY A 188 -13.06 -17.22 -5.12
C GLY A 188 -12.92 -17.60 -3.65
N PRO A 189 -12.73 -18.90 -3.34
CA PRO A 189 -12.55 -19.36 -1.96
C PRO A 189 -11.29 -18.77 -1.32
N THR A 190 -11.45 -18.09 -0.19
CA THR A 190 -10.36 -17.51 0.60
C THR A 190 -10.26 -18.17 1.98
N ASP A 191 -9.03 -18.42 2.44
CA ASP A 191 -8.72 -18.85 3.81
C ASP A 191 -8.25 -17.67 4.68
N VAL A 192 -9.15 -17.17 5.51
CA VAL A 192 -8.94 -16.06 6.43
C VAL A 192 -8.72 -16.58 7.85
N ARG A 193 -7.58 -16.24 8.45
CA ARG A 193 -7.25 -16.57 9.83
C ARG A 193 -6.69 -15.36 10.57
N LEU A 194 -7.47 -14.83 11.51
CA LEU A 194 -7.10 -13.67 12.32
C LEU A 194 -7.02 -14.08 13.79
N THR A 195 -5.87 -13.86 14.42
CA THR A 195 -5.65 -14.15 15.83
C THR A 195 -5.17 -12.90 16.56
N SER A 196 -5.81 -12.57 17.69
CA SER A 196 -5.34 -11.54 18.61
C SER A 196 -5.38 -12.02 20.05
N VAL A 197 -4.73 -11.32 20.99
CA VAL A 197 -4.93 -11.55 22.42
C VAL A 197 -5.94 -10.53 22.94
N SER A 198 -5.68 -9.24 22.77
CA SER A 198 -6.54 -8.17 23.28
C SER A 198 -7.08 -7.22 22.24
N GLY A 199 -6.61 -7.30 20.99
CA GLY A 199 -7.08 -6.43 19.90
C GLY A 199 -8.47 -6.82 19.40
N GLU A 200 -9.16 -5.83 18.84
CA GLU A 200 -10.45 -6.00 18.18
C GLU A 200 -10.26 -6.54 16.76
N ILE A 201 -11.23 -7.32 16.29
CA ILE A 201 -11.22 -7.88 14.94
C ILE A 201 -12.54 -7.50 14.26
N ALA A 202 -12.49 -6.66 13.23
CA ALA A 202 -13.61 -6.34 12.37
C ALA A 202 -13.34 -6.92 10.97
N ILE A 203 -14.29 -7.73 10.47
CA ILE A 203 -14.18 -8.34 9.14
C ILE A 203 -15.40 -7.93 8.33
N ARG A 204 -15.16 -7.44 7.12
CA ARG A 204 -16.20 -7.13 6.15
C ARG A 204 -16.06 -8.07 4.95
N LEU A 205 -17.16 -8.75 4.61
CA LEU A 205 -17.24 -9.66 3.46
C LEU A 205 -18.31 -9.17 2.46
N PRO A 206 -18.17 -9.48 1.16
CA PRO A 206 -19.17 -9.15 0.16
C PRO A 206 -20.48 -9.92 0.42
N GLN A 207 -21.58 -9.46 -0.19
CA GLN A 207 -22.85 -10.17 -0.18
C GLN A 207 -23.22 -10.53 -1.64
N PRO A 208 -23.38 -11.82 -1.98
CA PRO A 208 -23.31 -13.01 -1.13
C PRO A 208 -21.87 -13.40 -0.73
N ALA A 209 -21.68 -13.80 0.53
CA ALA A 209 -20.43 -14.40 1.01
C ALA A 209 -20.51 -15.93 0.97
N ASP A 210 -19.37 -16.59 0.71
CA ASP A 210 -19.24 -18.05 0.73
C ASP A 210 -18.08 -18.51 1.63
N ALA A 211 -18.39 -18.82 2.89
CA ALA A 211 -17.41 -19.22 3.88
C ALA A 211 -17.98 -20.06 5.03
N GLU A 212 -17.18 -20.99 5.52
CA GLU A 212 -17.36 -21.59 6.84
C GLU A 212 -16.78 -20.62 7.89
N VAL A 213 -17.63 -20.18 8.82
CA VAL A 213 -17.33 -19.11 9.78
C VAL A 213 -17.14 -19.71 11.17
N GLU A 214 -16.01 -19.38 11.79
CA GLU A 214 -15.70 -19.65 13.19
C GLU A 214 -15.14 -18.38 13.85
N ALA A 215 -15.93 -17.75 14.71
CA ALA A 215 -15.51 -16.61 15.52
C ALA A 215 -15.55 -16.99 17.00
N ASN A 216 -14.44 -16.78 17.73
CA ASN A 216 -14.33 -17.10 19.15
C ASN A 216 -13.66 -15.95 19.91
N THR A 217 -14.21 -15.60 21.07
CA THR A 217 -13.57 -14.76 22.08
C THR A 217 -13.70 -15.43 23.45
N ALA A 218 -12.81 -15.14 24.40
CA ALA A 218 -12.93 -15.70 25.75
C ALA A 218 -13.78 -14.81 26.67
N SER A 219 -13.58 -13.48 26.59
CA SER A 219 -14.29 -12.52 27.44
C SER A 219 -14.85 -11.29 26.69
N GLY A 220 -14.51 -11.10 25.42
CA GLY A 220 -15.05 -9.99 24.61
C GLY A 220 -16.44 -10.30 24.05
N THR A 221 -16.97 -9.46 23.16
CA THR A 221 -18.30 -9.68 22.55
C THR A 221 -18.16 -10.01 21.07
N ILE A 222 -19.06 -10.85 20.55
CA ILE A 222 -19.19 -11.10 19.11
C ILE A 222 -20.47 -10.44 18.59
N SER A 223 -20.32 -9.58 17.59
CA SER A 223 -21.42 -9.01 16.80
C SER A 223 -21.41 -9.59 15.39
N ASN A 224 -22.59 -9.93 14.87
CA ASN A 224 -22.75 -10.49 13.52
C ASN A 224 -23.88 -9.78 12.79
N ALA A 225 -23.57 -9.19 11.65
CA ALA A 225 -24.54 -8.53 10.78
C ALA A 225 -25.08 -9.44 9.67
N PHE A 226 -24.65 -10.70 9.55
CA PHE A 226 -25.13 -11.62 8.51
C PHE A 226 -26.39 -12.37 8.93
N ASP A 227 -27.54 -11.99 8.35
CA ASP A 227 -28.84 -12.66 8.56
C ASP A 227 -28.85 -14.09 7.98
N GLY A 228 -28.03 -14.34 6.94
CA GLY A 228 -27.93 -15.62 6.23
C GLY A 228 -26.98 -16.63 6.87
N LEU A 229 -26.37 -16.32 8.02
CA LEU A 229 -25.45 -17.23 8.70
C LEU A 229 -26.21 -18.44 9.24
N ARG A 230 -26.06 -19.59 8.58
CA ARG A 230 -26.64 -20.86 9.05
C ARG A 230 -25.80 -21.38 10.21
N VAL A 231 -26.23 -21.04 11.41
CA VAL A 231 -25.58 -21.45 12.65
C VAL A 231 -25.50 -22.96 12.73
N ARG A 232 -24.31 -23.48 13.02
CA ARG A 232 -24.08 -24.90 13.32
C ARG A 232 -23.29 -24.99 14.60
N GLY A 233 -23.86 -25.62 15.63
CA GLY A 233 -23.18 -25.81 16.91
C GLY A 233 -23.49 -24.73 17.94
N GLN A 234 -22.47 -24.25 18.65
CA GLN A 234 -22.64 -23.40 19.83
C GLN A 234 -22.75 -21.93 19.42
N TRP A 235 -23.84 -21.29 19.85
CA TRP A 235 -24.09 -19.86 19.69
C TRP A 235 -24.25 -19.23 21.07
N GLY A 236 -23.49 -18.16 21.33
CA GLY A 236 -23.55 -17.38 22.56
C GLY A 236 -22.73 -16.11 22.42
N ALA A 237 -22.67 -15.29 23.47
CA ALA A 237 -22.00 -13.97 23.45
C ALA A 237 -20.52 -14.02 23.01
N HIS A 238 -19.88 -15.19 23.11
CA HIS A 238 -18.44 -15.39 22.97
C HIS A 238 -18.03 -16.40 21.88
N LYS A 239 -18.99 -17.06 21.22
CA LYS A 239 -18.71 -18.04 20.16
C LYS A 239 -19.79 -18.06 19.11
N VAL A 240 -19.37 -17.99 17.85
CA VAL A 240 -20.23 -18.10 16.67
C VAL A 240 -19.61 -19.09 15.70
N THR A 241 -20.40 -20.08 15.30
CA THR A 241 -20.03 -21.07 14.30
C THR A 241 -21.16 -21.24 13.30
N GLY A 242 -20.85 -21.24 12.01
CA GLY A 242 -21.88 -21.31 10.98
C GLY A 242 -21.34 -21.33 9.56
N ARG A 243 -22.25 -21.30 8.61
CA ARG A 243 -21.95 -21.32 7.18
C ARG A 243 -22.66 -20.20 6.46
N LEU A 244 -21.91 -19.48 5.62
CA LEU A 244 -22.39 -18.55 4.59
C LEU A 244 -22.25 -19.25 3.23
N GLY A 245 -23.24 -19.12 2.35
CA GLY A 245 -23.20 -19.74 1.02
C GLY A 245 -23.04 -21.26 1.05
N ALA A 246 -22.20 -21.80 0.17
CA ALA A 246 -21.87 -23.23 0.14
C ALA A 246 -20.86 -23.64 1.23
N GLY A 247 -20.11 -22.69 1.78
CA GLY A 247 -19.01 -22.87 2.73
C GLY A 247 -17.69 -23.28 2.08
N THR A 248 -17.37 -22.76 0.88
CA THR A 248 -16.12 -23.10 0.17
C THR A 248 -14.91 -22.38 0.73
N GLY A 249 -15.07 -21.12 1.18
CA GLY A 249 -14.04 -20.38 1.91
C GLY A 249 -13.99 -20.75 3.39
N LYS A 250 -12.97 -20.26 4.10
CA LYS A 250 -12.84 -20.40 5.55
C LYS A 250 -12.59 -19.05 6.17
N LEU A 251 -13.33 -18.73 7.23
CA LEU A 251 -13.11 -17.55 8.05
C LEU A 251 -12.98 -17.98 9.50
N ARG A 252 -11.80 -17.77 10.07
CA ARG A 252 -11.52 -17.99 11.48
C ARG A 252 -11.01 -16.72 12.13
N ALA A 253 -11.76 -16.22 13.11
CA ALA A 253 -11.38 -15.07 13.92
C ALA A 253 -11.29 -15.50 15.39
N THR A 254 -10.19 -15.22 16.05
CA THR A 254 -10.01 -15.57 17.47
C THR A 254 -9.32 -14.44 18.22
N THR A 255 -9.90 -14.04 19.34
CA THR A 255 -9.27 -13.12 20.30
C THR A 255 -9.50 -13.63 21.73
N VAL A 256 -8.76 -13.15 22.72
CA VAL A 256 -9.00 -13.55 24.12
C VAL A 256 -9.94 -12.55 24.78
N SER A 257 -9.56 -11.29 24.82
CA SER A 257 -10.33 -10.23 25.46
C SER A 257 -10.96 -9.22 24.49
N GLY A 258 -10.54 -9.21 23.23
CA GLY A 258 -11.07 -8.29 22.22
C GLY A 258 -12.48 -8.66 21.74
N SER A 259 -13.11 -7.72 21.06
CA SER A 259 -14.40 -7.93 20.40
C SER A 259 -14.20 -8.39 18.95
N ILE A 260 -15.17 -9.15 18.43
CA ILE A 260 -15.20 -9.56 17.03
C ILE A 260 -16.47 -9.03 16.37
N ALA A 261 -16.34 -8.32 15.25
CA ALA A 261 -17.45 -7.85 14.44
C ALA A 261 -17.40 -8.47 13.05
N LEU A 262 -18.47 -9.17 12.66
CA LEU A 262 -18.68 -9.66 11.30
C LEU A 262 -19.68 -8.74 10.60
N LEU A 263 -19.20 -7.99 9.61
CA LEU A 263 -19.94 -6.93 8.93
C LEU A 263 -20.20 -7.29 7.47
N ARG A 264 -21.34 -6.83 6.95
CA ARG A 264 -21.68 -6.93 5.53
C ARG A 264 -21.06 -5.77 4.77
N ARG A 265 -20.51 -6.04 3.57
CA ARG A 265 -20.28 -5.01 2.56
C ARG A 265 -21.62 -4.73 1.85
N PRO A 266 -22.08 -3.46 1.75
CA PRO A 266 -23.19 -3.12 0.86
C PRO A 266 -22.86 -3.56 -0.58
N PRO A 267 -23.87 -3.94 -1.40
CA PRO A 267 -23.66 -4.12 -2.83
C PRO A 267 -23.05 -2.84 -3.43
N ARG A 268 -22.14 -2.97 -4.40
CA ARG A 268 -21.67 -1.80 -5.17
C ARG A 268 -22.87 -1.25 -5.95
N GLU A 269 -23.09 0.06 -5.92
CA GLU A 269 -24.22 0.73 -6.59
C GLU A 269 -24.08 0.79 -8.13
N ASP A 270 -23.15 0.04 -8.74
CA ASP A 270 -22.75 0.22 -10.15
C ASP A 270 -23.32 -0.84 -11.13
N GLU A 271 -24.28 -1.68 -10.72
CA GLU A 271 -24.89 -2.70 -11.60
C GLU A 271 -26.40 -2.51 -11.86
N GLU A 272 -27.00 -1.38 -11.47
CA GLU A 272 -28.41 -1.06 -11.75
C GLU A 272 -28.59 0.22 -12.60
N GLU A 273 -27.89 0.34 -13.73
CA GLU A 273 -28.37 1.13 -14.87
C GLU A 273 -28.27 0.32 -16.16
N THR A 274 -29.01 -0.80 -16.19
CA THR A 274 -29.47 -1.31 -17.49
C THR A 274 -30.51 -0.32 -17.99
N TRP A 275 -30.11 0.55 -18.91
CA TRP A 275 -31.01 1.41 -19.66
C TRP A 275 -32.17 0.55 -20.18
N GLU A 276 -33.37 0.76 -19.62
CA GLU A 276 -34.60 0.12 -20.08
C GLU A 276 -34.72 0.35 -21.58
N THR A 277 -34.80 -0.76 -22.31
CA THR A 277 -35.14 -0.80 -23.73
C THR A 277 -36.44 -0.05 -23.96
N ASP A 278 -36.36 0.96 -24.83
CA ASP A 278 -37.47 1.76 -25.36
C ASP A 278 -38.72 0.89 -25.67
N PRO A 279 -39.87 1.10 -25.02
CA PRO A 279 -41.07 0.27 -25.22
C PRO A 279 -41.83 0.56 -26.51
N PHE A 280 -41.30 1.36 -27.45
CA PHE A 280 -41.96 1.66 -28.73
C PHE A 280 -41.31 0.96 -29.92
N ALA A 281 -41.31 -0.37 -29.93
CA ALA A 281 -40.99 -1.13 -31.13
C ALA A 281 -41.94 -2.32 -31.33
N LYS A 282 -42.98 -2.06 -32.15
CA LYS A 282 -43.88 -2.94 -32.96
C LYS A 282 -45.36 -2.52 -32.73
N ASP A 283 -46.18 -2.27 -33.76
CA ASP A 283 -46.47 -3.09 -34.93
C ASP A 283 -46.84 -2.25 -36.17
N GLY A 284 -46.78 -2.88 -37.35
CA GLY A 284 -47.08 -2.28 -38.64
C GLY A 284 -48.54 -2.37 -39.11
N ASP A 285 -48.74 -1.66 -40.24
CA ASP A 285 -49.73 -1.81 -41.32
C ASP A 285 -51.16 -1.28 -41.14
N THR A 286 -51.52 -0.25 -41.92
CA THR A 286 -52.50 -0.35 -43.04
C THR A 286 -52.68 0.97 -43.80
N GLY A 287 -52.38 0.92 -45.11
CA GLY A 287 -53.25 1.46 -46.17
C GLY A 287 -53.15 2.95 -46.56
N ALA A 288 -52.49 3.22 -47.68
CA ALA A 288 -53.08 3.82 -48.90
C ALA A 288 -51.99 4.48 -49.77
N GLY A 289 -51.72 3.92 -50.94
CA GLY A 289 -51.08 4.66 -52.04
C GLY A 289 -52.08 5.61 -52.73
N PRO A 290 -51.71 6.33 -53.82
CA PRO A 290 -50.59 5.97 -54.70
C PRO A 290 -49.79 7.14 -55.34
N ALA A 291 -48.72 6.72 -56.01
CA ALA A 291 -48.35 7.07 -57.40
C ALA A 291 -47.18 8.04 -57.66
N HIS A 292 -46.32 7.53 -58.55
CA HIS A 292 -45.34 8.19 -59.44
C HIS A 292 -43.98 8.59 -58.85
N ALA A 293 -42.84 8.41 -59.51
CA ALA A 293 -42.41 7.63 -60.68
C ALA A 293 -40.88 7.78 -60.76
N THR A 294 -40.21 6.69 -61.19
CA THR A 294 -38.99 6.65 -62.03
C THR A 294 -37.69 7.38 -61.63
N ASP A 295 -36.68 6.53 -61.43
CA ASP A 295 -35.33 6.51 -62.05
C ASP A 295 -34.08 7.16 -61.40
N PRO A 296 -32.88 6.55 -61.66
CA PRO A 296 -31.65 6.73 -60.87
C PRO A 296 -30.48 7.36 -61.65
N VAL A 297 -29.58 8.10 -61.00
CA VAL A 297 -28.27 8.54 -61.55
C VAL A 297 -27.34 8.85 -60.36
N ASP A 298 -26.29 8.08 -60.07
CA ASP A 298 -24.91 8.04 -60.63
C ASP A 298 -23.97 9.16 -60.15
N GLY A 299 -22.72 8.75 -59.82
CA GLY A 299 -21.53 9.58 -59.61
C GLY A 299 -21.44 10.34 -58.28
N GLY A 300 -20.35 10.39 -57.52
CA GLY A 300 -18.95 10.14 -57.83
C GLY A 300 -18.12 11.31 -57.29
N HIS A 301 -17.06 11.02 -56.52
CA HIS A 301 -15.97 11.90 -56.05
C HIS A 301 -16.38 13.09 -55.15
N GLY A 302 -15.63 13.54 -54.15
CA GLY A 302 -14.24 13.33 -53.76
C GLY A 302 -13.74 14.61 -53.07
N THR A 303 -12.69 14.47 -52.26
CA THR A 303 -11.79 15.54 -51.76
C THR A 303 -12.37 16.43 -50.64
N SER A 304 -11.75 16.42 -49.46
CA SER A 304 -10.58 17.20 -49.03
C SER A 304 -10.99 18.56 -48.49
N GLY A 305 -10.56 18.84 -47.26
CA GLY A 305 -10.76 20.12 -46.60
C GLY A 305 -10.11 20.11 -45.22
N ASP A 306 -8.79 20.27 -45.21
CA ASP A 306 -7.99 20.68 -44.06
C ASP A 306 -8.62 21.88 -43.34
N ASN A 307 -8.50 21.90 -42.01
CA ASN A 307 -8.44 23.14 -41.26
C ASN A 307 -7.38 23.02 -40.16
N SER A 308 -6.17 23.45 -40.48
CA SER A 308 -5.20 23.96 -39.51
C SER A 308 -5.26 25.48 -39.56
N LEU A 309 -5.59 26.13 -38.43
CA LEU A 309 -5.23 27.53 -38.21
C LEU A 309 -4.72 27.72 -36.77
N SER A 310 -3.60 28.43 -36.75
CA SER A 310 -2.64 28.78 -35.72
C SER A 310 -2.95 30.10 -35.00
N GLY A 311 -2.27 30.31 -33.87
CA GLY A 311 -1.98 31.63 -33.26
C GLY A 311 -2.71 31.85 -31.93
N GLN A 312 -2.12 32.43 -30.88
CA GLN A 312 -1.03 33.40 -30.86
C GLN A 312 -0.51 33.62 -29.42
N ASP A 313 0.77 33.96 -29.31
CA ASP A 313 1.52 34.31 -28.09
C ASP A 313 1.02 35.56 -27.35
N GLY A 314 1.33 35.66 -26.05
CA GLY A 314 1.18 36.90 -25.27
C GLY A 314 1.79 36.87 -23.87
N ALA A 315 2.98 37.44 -23.72
CA ALA A 315 3.58 38.03 -22.50
C ALA A 315 4.30 39.32 -22.95
N PRO A 316 4.87 40.25 -22.11
CA PRO A 316 5.18 40.16 -20.66
C PRO A 316 5.09 41.51 -19.85
N THR A 317 5.61 41.50 -18.60
CA THR A 317 6.28 42.60 -17.80
C THR A 317 5.47 43.45 -16.76
N PRO A 318 6.10 44.28 -15.88
CA PRO A 318 6.68 43.95 -14.55
C PRO A 318 6.41 45.03 -13.45
N ALA A 319 7.22 45.06 -12.35
CA ALA A 319 7.47 46.12 -11.32
C ALA A 319 7.04 45.71 -9.89
N ASP A 320 7.64 46.13 -8.76
CA ASP A 320 8.90 46.76 -8.35
C ASP A 320 8.95 46.68 -6.79
N ASP A 321 10.14 46.58 -6.19
CA ASP A 321 10.49 46.77 -4.74
C ASP A 321 10.73 48.31 -4.48
N PRO A 322 10.88 48.94 -3.27
CA PRO A 322 11.83 48.56 -2.19
C PRO A 322 11.60 49.12 -0.72
N THR A 323 12.62 48.91 0.15
CA THR A 323 13.07 49.66 1.38
C THR A 323 12.41 49.40 2.75
N ASP A 324 13.06 49.44 3.94
CA ASP A 324 14.46 49.49 4.42
C ASP A 324 14.47 49.45 5.99
N ALA A 325 15.60 49.04 6.57
CA ALA A 325 16.27 49.59 7.78
C ALA A 325 16.08 49.05 9.24
N ARG A 326 17.27 48.73 9.82
CA ARG A 326 17.82 48.97 11.20
C ARG A 326 17.69 47.85 12.25
N ALA A 327 18.78 47.19 12.68
CA ALA A 327 19.98 47.61 13.44
C ALA A 327 19.83 47.47 14.97
N ASN A 328 20.67 46.62 15.60
CA ASN A 328 21.37 46.90 16.86
C ASN A 328 22.29 45.72 17.29
N ASP A 329 23.59 45.98 17.20
CA ASP A 329 24.66 45.46 18.07
C ASP A 329 25.05 46.63 19.01
N PRO A 330 25.30 46.40 20.31
CA PRO A 330 26.67 46.59 20.79
C PRO A 330 27.12 45.69 21.96
N THR A 331 28.27 45.04 21.78
CA THR A 331 29.47 45.03 22.66
C THR A 331 29.32 45.01 24.21
N ARG A 332 29.86 43.96 24.87
CA ARG A 332 30.89 44.03 25.96
C ARG A 332 31.14 42.65 26.62
N GLY A 333 32.37 42.14 26.57
CA GLY A 333 32.94 41.29 27.65
C GLY A 333 33.51 42.17 28.79
N PRO A 334 34.36 41.68 29.72
CA PRO A 334 34.84 40.31 29.99
C PRO A 334 34.76 39.89 31.49
N ALA A 335 35.08 38.63 31.82
CA ALA A 335 35.71 38.14 33.08
C ALA A 335 35.57 36.60 33.10
N ASP A 336 36.63 35.82 32.88
CA ASP A 336 37.71 35.47 33.83
C ASP A 336 37.19 34.82 35.12
N GLY A 337 37.59 33.57 35.33
CA GLY A 337 37.06 32.69 36.36
C GLY A 337 37.71 31.31 36.31
N THR A 338 39.02 31.29 36.53
CA THR A 338 39.78 30.10 36.87
C THR A 338 39.28 29.49 38.19
N THR A 339 39.12 28.17 38.24
CA THR A 339 39.38 27.41 39.46
C THR A 339 39.65 25.95 39.12
N ASP A 340 40.92 25.59 39.25
CA ASP A 340 41.37 24.26 39.61
C ASP A 340 40.58 23.74 40.81
N LYS A 341 40.16 22.47 40.76
CA LYS A 341 40.41 21.54 41.88
C LYS A 341 40.36 20.07 41.45
N LYS A 342 41.57 19.53 41.47
CA LYS A 342 42.01 18.15 41.50
C LYS A 342 41.39 17.35 42.68
N VAL A 343 41.35 16.02 42.47
CA VAL A 343 41.47 14.93 43.47
C VAL A 343 40.18 14.56 44.22
N LEU A 344 39.54 13.46 43.81
CA LEU A 344 39.75 12.10 44.35
C LEU A 344 39.17 11.06 43.37
#